data_AF-A0A131Y4N0-F1
#
_entry.id   AF-A0A131Y4N0-F1
#
_cell.length_a   1.000
_cell.length_b   1.000
_cell.length_c   1.000
_cell.angle_alpha   90.00
_cell.angle_beta   90.00
_cell.angle_gamma   90.00
#
_symmetry.space_group_name_H-M   'P 1'
#
loop_
_entity.id
_entity.type
_entity.pdbx_description
1 polymer ?
#
loop_
_entity_poly.entity_id
_entity_poly.type
_entity_poly.pdbx_seq_one_letter_code
_entity_poly.pdbx_strand_id
1 'polypeptide(L)'
;LTKTVVLEDDVDVSTEKMTEFVVMTECLYGKAHMSSNLHTLLHLPKAVLLHGPLWALSCFPFESNMGHLLKLVSSSNGVPFQILSRTLLRNSFFELKSM
;
A
#
# COMPACT_ATOMS: atom_id res chain seq x y z
N LEU A 1 14.49 1.64 -0.92
CA LEU A 1 14.08 0.49 -1.75
C LEU A 1 12.98 0.83 -2.76
N THR A 2 12.38 2.03 -2.74
CA THR A 2 11.43 2.49 -3.76
C THR A 2 11.95 3.78 -4.41
N LYS A 3 11.93 3.84 -5.74
CA LYS A 3 12.36 5.01 -6.52
C LYS A 3 11.30 6.10 -6.37
N THR A 4 11.71 7.30 -5.96
CA THR A 4 10.78 8.45 -5.80
C THR A 4 10.54 9.17 -7.12
N VAL A 5 11.51 9.11 -8.03
CA VAL A 5 11.45 9.69 -9.36
C VAL A 5 11.33 8.57 -10.38
N VAL A 6 10.29 8.61 -11.19
CA VAL A 6 10.04 7.64 -12.27
C VAL A 6 10.28 8.35 -13.59
N LEU A 7 11.20 7.81 -14.39
CA LEU A 7 11.51 8.25 -15.74
C LEU A 7 10.68 7.45 -16.74
N GLU A 8 10.51 7.98 -17.94
CA GLU A 8 9.78 7.29 -19.02
C GLU A 8 10.42 5.94 -19.36
N ASP A 9 11.75 5.88 -19.46
CA ASP A 9 12.51 4.64 -19.65
C ASP A 9 12.23 3.58 -18.56
N ASP A 10 11.98 3.99 -17.31
CA ASP A 10 11.64 3.04 -16.25
C ASP A 10 10.29 2.36 -16.54
N VAL A 11 9.35 3.11 -17.10
CA VAL A 11 7.99 2.64 -17.42
C VAL A 11 8.02 1.71 -18.63
N ASP A 12 8.81 2.04 -19.65
CA ASP A 12 8.95 1.21 -20.85
C ASP A 12 9.58 -0.14 -20.50
N VAL A 13 10.72 -0.13 -19.79
CA VAL A 13 11.39 -1.35 -19.34
C VAL A 13 10.47 -2.17 -18.43
N SER A 14 9.75 -1.52 -17.51
CA SER A 14 8.80 -2.21 -16.64
C SER A 14 7.65 -2.85 -17.42
N THR A 15 7.17 -2.19 -18.48
CA THR A 15 6.09 -2.71 -19.34
C THR A 15 6.52 -3.98 -20.06
N GLU A 16 7.71 -3.98 -20.64
CA GLU A 16 8.28 -5.17 -21.27
C GLU A 16 8.42 -6.31 -20.26
N LYS A 17 9.04 -6.05 -19.10
CA LYS A 17 9.32 -7.07 -18.08
C LYS A 17 8.06 -7.65 -17.44
N MET A 18 7.06 -6.82 -17.16
CA MET A 18 5.77 -7.30 -16.64
C MET A 18 5.04 -8.16 -17.68
N THR A 19 5.08 -7.77 -18.96
CA THR A 19 4.48 -8.56 -20.04
C THR A 19 5.17 -9.91 -20.18
N GLU A 20 6.51 -9.92 -20.23
CA GLU A 20 7.32 -11.14 -20.27
C GLU A 20 6.99 -12.07 -19.10
N PHE A 21 6.94 -11.54 -17.87
CA PHE A 21 6.60 -12.33 -16.68
C PHE A 21 5.22 -12.98 -16.77
N VAL A 22 4.19 -12.25 -17.19
CA VAL A 22 2.82 -12.76 -17.29
C VAL A 22 2.71 -13.83 -18.38
N VAL A 23 3.32 -13.62 -19.55
CA VAL A 23 3.35 -14.60 -20.65
C VAL A 23 4.08 -15.87 -20.24
N MET A 24 5.26 -15.73 -19.62
CA MET A 24 6.04 -16.87 -19.15
C MET A 24 5.33 -17.64 -18.05
N THR A 25 4.57 -16.95 -17.19
CA THR A 25 3.75 -17.61 -16.15
C THR A 25 2.70 -18.52 -16.78
N GLU A 26 2.01 -18.07 -17.83
CA GLU A 26 1.06 -18.93 -18.55
C GLU A 26 1.77 -20.13 -19.21
N CYS A 27 2.91 -19.88 -19.85
CA CYS A 27 3.67 -20.91 -20.56
C CYS A 27 4.16 -22.02 -19.62
N LEU A 28 4.66 -21.65 -18.44
CA LEU A 28 5.28 -22.58 -17.49
C LEU A 28 4.27 -23.26 -16.57
N TYR A 29 3.23 -22.53 -16.13
CA TYR A 29 2.30 -23.00 -15.09
C TYR A 29 0.87 -23.20 -15.61
N GLY A 30 0.59 -22.81 -16.84
CA GLY A 30 -0.71 -22.98 -17.48
C GLY A 30 -1.77 -22.00 -17.01
N LYS A 31 -2.93 -22.06 -17.69
CA LYS A 31 -4.05 -21.12 -17.51
C LYS A 31 -4.64 -21.08 -16.10
N ALA A 32 -4.51 -22.17 -15.34
CA ALA A 32 -5.00 -22.23 -13.96
C ALA A 32 -4.32 -21.18 -13.04
N HIS A 33 -3.12 -20.71 -13.41
CA HIS A 33 -2.36 -19.73 -12.65
C HIS A 33 -2.57 -18.28 -13.15
N MET A 34 -3.37 -18.08 -14.19
CA MET A 34 -3.69 -16.76 -14.76
C MET A 34 -4.80 -16.05 -13.97
N SER A 35 -4.51 -15.74 -12.71
CA SER A 35 -5.43 -15.01 -11.83
C SER A 35 -5.57 -13.53 -12.20
N SER A 36 -6.61 -12.87 -11.70
CA SER A 36 -6.80 -11.42 -11.87
C SER A 36 -5.63 -10.60 -11.32
N ASN A 37 -4.99 -11.07 -10.24
CA ASN A 37 -3.81 -10.40 -9.68
C ASN A 37 -2.63 -10.43 -10.65
N LEU A 38 -2.45 -11.55 -11.36
CA LEU A 38 -1.42 -11.68 -12.38
C LEU A 38 -1.70 -10.75 -13.58
N HIS A 39 -2.97 -10.68 -14.02
CA HIS A 39 -3.37 -9.74 -15.08
C HIS A 39 -3.14 -8.28 -14.67
N THR A 40 -3.36 -7.94 -13.40
CA THR A 40 -3.18 -6.58 -12.88
C THR A 40 -1.74 -6.08 -13.01
N LEU A 41 -0.74 -6.99 -13.05
CA LEU A 41 0.66 -6.63 -13.24
C LEU A 41 0.91 -5.88 -14.56
N LEU A 42 0.16 -6.19 -15.62
CA LEU A 42 0.25 -5.52 -16.92
C LEU A 42 -0.15 -4.04 -16.85
N HIS A 43 -0.95 -3.66 -15.85
CA HIS A 43 -1.44 -2.29 -15.68
C HIS A 43 -0.58 -1.46 -14.71
N LEU A 44 0.39 -2.07 -14.01
CA LEU A 44 1.23 -1.37 -13.05
C LEU A 44 2.03 -0.21 -13.66
N PRO A 45 2.69 -0.33 -14.83
CA PRO A 45 3.44 0.78 -15.42
C PRO A 45 2.53 1.98 -15.73
N LYS A 46 1.35 1.72 -16.27
CA LYS A 46 0.34 2.76 -16.53
C LYS A 46 -0.18 3.40 -15.23
N ALA A 47 -0.37 2.62 -14.18
CA ALA A 47 -0.78 3.15 -12.88
C ALA A 47 0.26 4.13 -12.32
N VAL A 48 1.55 3.85 -12.52
CA VAL A 48 2.64 4.75 -12.10
C VAL A 48 2.62 6.07 -12.87
N LEU A 49 2.38 6.03 -14.19
CA LEU A 49 2.24 7.23 -15.00
C LEU A 49 1.09 8.13 -14.53
N LEU A 50 -0.05 7.52 -14.16
CA LEU A 50 -1.26 8.26 -13.80
C LEU A 50 -1.27 8.78 -12.36
N HIS A 51 -0.66 8.03 -11.43
CA HIS A 51 -0.82 8.26 -10.00
C HIS A 51 0.50 8.46 -9.25
N GLY A 52 1.63 8.39 -9.95
CA GLY A 52 2.96 8.51 -9.35
C GLY A 52 3.50 7.17 -8.81
N PRO A 53 4.58 7.22 -8.00
CA PRO A 53 5.27 6.01 -7.54
C PRO A 53 4.35 5.03 -6.79
N LEU A 54 4.50 3.73 -7.03
CA LEU A 54 3.64 2.69 -6.44
C LEU A 54 3.54 2.74 -4.90
N TRP A 55 4.60 3.15 -4.21
CA TRP A 55 4.58 3.24 -2.75
C TRP A 55 3.57 4.27 -2.23
N ALA A 56 3.28 5.32 -3.02
CA ALA A 56 2.29 6.33 -2.68
C ALA A 56 0.84 5.81 -2.84
N LEU A 57 0.65 4.74 -3.61
CA LEU A 57 -0.64 4.08 -3.82
C LEU A 57 -0.86 2.88 -2.91
N SER A 58 0.16 2.51 -2.13
CA SER A 58 0.07 1.34 -1.26
C SER A 58 -0.89 1.57 -0.11
N CYS A 59 -1.74 0.59 0.18
CA CYS A 59 -2.55 0.56 1.40
C CYS A 59 -1.74 0.21 2.66
N PHE A 60 -0.44 -0.09 2.55
CA PHE A 60 0.37 -0.49 3.70
C PHE A 60 0.39 0.56 4.84
N PRO A 61 0.57 1.86 4.58
CA PRO A 61 0.49 2.88 5.64
C PRO A 61 -0.91 2.96 6.26
N PHE A 62 -1.96 2.75 5.47
CA PHE A 62 -3.34 2.76 5.95
C PHE A 62 -3.60 1.58 6.89
N GLU A 63 -3.27 0.35 6.48
CA GLU A 63 -3.43 -0.86 7.29
C GLU A 63 -2.59 -0.80 8.57
N SER A 64 -1.35 -0.28 8.48
CA SER A 64 -0.49 -0.07 9.64
C SER A 64 -1.15 0.87 10.65
N ASN A 65 -1.67 2.01 10.19
CA ASN A 65 -2.38 2.97 11.03
C ASN A 65 -3.68 2.40 11.60
N MET A 66 -4.43 1.61 10.84
CA MET A 66 -5.58 0.88 11.36
C MET A 66 -5.19 -0.07 12.49
N GLY A 67 -4.06 -0.77 12.37
CA GLY A 67 -3.50 -1.61 13.43
C GLY A 67 -3.17 -0.82 14.70
N HIS A 68 -2.69 0.43 14.57
CA HIS A 68 -2.49 1.33 15.70
C HIS A 68 -3.81 1.77 16.35
N LEU A 69 -4.82 2.12 15.54
CA LEU A 69 -6.15 2.49 16.03
C LEU A 69 -6.83 1.34 16.77
N LEU A 70 -6.71 0.11 16.27
CA LEU A 70 -7.31 -1.06 16.89
C LEU A 70 -6.76 -1.32 18.29
N LYS A 71 -5.47 -1.04 18.53
CA LYS A 71 -4.85 -1.12 19.87
C LYS A 71 -5.42 -0.11 20.86
N LEU A 72 -6.07 0.95 20.37
CA LEU A 72 -6.78 1.92 21.20
C LEU A 72 -8.21 1.48 21.53
N VAL A 73 -8.65 0.31 21.09
CA VAL A 73 -9.97 -0.24 21.40
C VAL A 73 -9.84 -1.34 22.44
N SER A 74 -10.53 -1.21 23.56
CA SER A 74 -10.56 -2.22 24.63
C SER A 74 -11.90 -2.93 24.76
N SER A 75 -12.97 -2.38 24.18
CA SER A 75 -14.28 -3.00 24.13
C SER A 75 -15.09 -2.48 22.94
N SER A 76 -16.17 -3.17 22.59
CA SER A 76 -17.12 -2.74 21.55
C SER A 76 -17.96 -1.51 21.95
N ASN A 77 -17.95 -1.11 23.22
CA ASN A 77 -18.76 -0.01 23.72
C ASN A 77 -18.08 1.34 23.48
N GLY A 78 -18.67 2.20 22.65
CA GLY A 78 -18.17 3.56 22.46
C GLY A 78 -16.78 3.62 21.80
N VAL A 79 -16.51 2.75 20.83
CA VAL A 79 -15.23 2.66 20.09
C VAL A 79 -14.70 4.04 19.63
N PRO A 80 -15.50 4.91 18.98
CA PRO A 80 -15.00 6.22 18.54
C PRO A 80 -14.49 7.08 19.70
N PHE A 81 -15.17 7.04 20.85
CA PHE A 81 -14.79 7.81 22.04
C PHE A 81 -13.52 7.27 22.70
N GLN A 82 -13.35 5.93 22.72
CA GLN A 82 -12.11 5.31 23.22
C GLN A 82 -10.90 5.76 22.39
N ILE A 83 -11.01 5.72 21.07
CA ILE A 83 -9.94 6.14 20.15
C ILE A 83 -9.63 7.63 20.34
N LEU A 84 -10.66 8.48 20.34
CA LEU A 84 -10.51 9.92 20.51
C LEU A 84 -9.81 10.26 21.83
N SER A 85 -10.34 9.77 22.95
CA SER A 85 -9.85 10.10 24.29
C SER A 85 -8.40 9.70 24.48
N ARG A 86 -8.02 8.50 24.03
CA ARG A 86 -6.66 7.98 24.16
C ARG A 86 -5.67 8.71 23.25
N THR A 87 -6.11 9.11 22.06
CA THR A 87 -5.28 9.91 21.14
C THR A 87 -5.01 11.30 21.72
N LEU A 88 -6.04 11.97 22.23
CA LEU A 88 -5.90 13.28 22.88
C LEU A 88 -4.99 13.20 24.11
N LEU A 89 -5.21 12.25 25.01
CA LEU A 89 -4.37 12.06 26.19
C LEU A 89 -2.90 11.82 25.83
N ARG A 90 -2.65 11.00 24.80
CA ARG A 90 -1.29 10.75 24.30
C ARG A 90 -0.63 12.03 23.78
N ASN A 91 -1.36 12.85 23.03
CA ASN A 91 -0.83 14.11 22.49
C ASN A 91 -0.51 15.10 23.62
N SER A 92 -1.44 15.30 24.55
CA SER A 92 -1.23 16.17 25.71
C SER A 92 -0.04 15.72 26.56
N PHE A 93 0.18 14.41 26.73
CA PHE A 93 1.35 13.89 27.43
C PHE A 93 2.67 14.26 26.73
N PHE A 94 2.72 14.19 25.40
CA PHE A 94 3.93 14.58 24.66
C PHE A 94 4.20 16.08 24.72
N GLU A 95 3.16 16.91 24.65
CA GLU A 95 3.29 18.37 24.80
C GLU A 95 3.89 18.72 26.17
N LEU A 96 3.33 18.16 27.26
CA LEU A 96 3.82 18.38 28.61
C LEU A 96 5.27 17.90 28.82
N LYS A 97 5.68 16.81 28.15
CA LYS A 97 7.05 16.29 28.23
C LYS A 97 8.06 17.14 27.45
N SER A 98 7.60 17.91 26.45
CA SER A 98 8.45 18.75 25.63
C SER A 98 8.74 20.14 26.21
N MET A 99 8.02 20.51 27.28
CA MET A 99 8.23 21.72 28.09
C MET A 99 9.32 21.50 29.15
#